data_AF-A0A7Y4ZRA0-F1
#
_entry.id   AF-A0A7Y4ZRA0-F1
#
_cell.length_a   1.000
_cell.length_b   1.000
_cell.length_c   1.000
_cell.angle_alpha   90.00
_cell.angle_beta   90.00
_cell.angle_gamma   90.00
#
_symmetry.space_group_name_H-M   'P 1'
#
loop_
_entity.id
_entity.type
_entity.pdbx_description
1 polymer ?
#
loop_
_entity_poly.entity_id
_entity_poly.type
_entity_poly.pdbx_seq_one_letter_code
_entity_poly.pdbx_strand_id
1 'polypeptide(L)'
;MADSLAPMAPSDRHTSTLTAHDDLAPAVRKFRLTVQEGPAKGIAWESRGAQCSIGSQAGNDLVLSDPTVSRFHSEITVEDGRARVRDLASKNGTLVDGVAIVDAYLRPDATLRLGSSLLRFELGEARNTVPISERTSFGRMVGASTAMRAAFARLERAAASDATVLLDGETGTGKGEAAESIHLESRRKSGPFVVLDCGAIPENLLETELFGHEKGAFTGATQRRVGVFEEADAGTVFLDEVGELPAALQPKLLRVLETRTLRRVGGSEPIKTDVRIVAATNRDLRAEVNAGRFRADLY
;
A
#
# COMPACT_ATOMS: atom_id res chain seq x y z
N MET A 1 48.37 61.30 17.21
CA MET A 1 47.74 61.50 15.90
C MET A 1 46.57 60.54 15.84
N ALA A 2 45.37 61.10 15.95
CA ALA A 2 44.12 60.37 15.85
C ALA A 2 43.93 59.94 14.40
N ASP A 3 43.55 58.69 14.18
CA ASP A 3 42.98 58.27 12.91
C ASP A 3 41.73 57.43 13.16
N SER A 4 40.63 57.94 12.62
CA SER A 4 39.27 57.44 12.73
C SER A 4 38.99 56.44 11.62
N LEU A 5 38.56 55.23 11.94
CA LEU A 5 37.93 54.33 10.96
C LEU A 5 36.71 53.61 11.57
N ALA A 6 35.66 53.61 10.76
CA ALA A 6 34.26 53.34 11.02
C ALA A 6 33.93 51.89 11.42
N PRO A 7 32.72 51.63 11.98
CA PRO A 7 32.29 50.31 12.41
C PRO A 7 32.01 49.37 11.22
N MET A 8 32.40 48.10 11.40
CA MET A 8 32.18 46.99 10.46
C MET A 8 30.69 46.69 10.29
N ALA A 9 30.20 46.73 9.04
CA ALA A 9 28.90 46.22 8.65
C ALA A 9 28.92 44.67 8.62
N PRO A 10 27.84 43.99 9.06
CA PRO A 10 27.76 42.54 9.01
C PRO A 10 27.58 42.05 7.55
N SER A 11 28.37 41.04 7.21
CA SER A 11 28.48 40.43 5.88
C SER A 11 27.16 39.89 5.34
N ASP A 12 26.94 40.17 4.06
CA ASP A 12 25.80 39.79 3.26
C ASP A 12 25.50 38.28 3.26
N ARG A 13 24.21 38.06 3.47
CA ARG A 13 23.36 36.93 3.09
C ARG A 13 23.87 36.16 1.86
N HIS A 14 24.29 34.91 2.06
CA HIS A 14 24.19 33.90 1.02
C HIS A 14 22.72 33.50 0.86
N THR A 15 21.97 34.30 0.09
CA THR A 15 20.70 33.86 -0.49
C THR A 15 21.04 32.95 -1.66
N SER A 16 21.06 31.65 -1.44
CA SER A 16 21.04 30.68 -2.54
C SER A 16 19.64 30.68 -3.14
N THR A 17 19.55 31.14 -4.39
CA THR A 17 18.37 31.08 -5.24
C THR A 17 17.80 29.67 -5.28
N LEU A 18 16.63 29.46 -4.66
CA LEU A 18 15.76 28.32 -4.96
C LEU A 18 15.17 28.58 -6.35
N THR A 19 15.83 28.06 -7.38
CA THR A 19 15.18 27.90 -8.68
C THR A 19 13.96 27.01 -8.47
N ALA A 20 12.78 27.59 -8.68
CA ALA A 20 11.52 26.88 -8.78
C ALA A 20 11.73 25.68 -9.72
N HIS A 21 11.70 24.47 -9.15
CA HIS A 21 11.54 23.29 -9.97
C HIS A 21 10.15 23.40 -10.58
N ASP A 22 10.11 23.52 -11.91
CA ASP A 22 8.91 23.53 -12.72
C ASP A 22 7.82 22.62 -12.14
N ASP A 23 6.65 23.20 -11.90
CA ASP A 23 5.37 22.54 -11.54
C ASP A 23 4.84 21.67 -12.69
N LEU A 24 5.71 20.86 -13.30
CA LEU A 24 5.29 19.82 -14.21
C LEU A 24 4.71 18.68 -13.39
N ALA A 25 3.49 18.27 -13.73
CA ALA A 25 2.90 17.09 -13.14
C ALA A 25 3.87 15.90 -13.26
N PRO A 26 4.12 15.14 -12.18
CA PRO A 26 5.06 14.04 -12.23
C PRO A 26 4.58 13.10 -13.32
N ALA A 27 5.41 12.94 -14.33
CA ALA A 27 5.05 12.24 -15.55
C ALA A 27 5.99 11.05 -15.69
N VAL A 28 5.43 9.85 -15.55
CA VAL A 28 6.21 8.61 -15.52
C VAL A 28 6.25 8.01 -16.92
N ARG A 29 7.43 7.65 -17.41
CA ARG A 29 7.56 7.03 -18.73
C ARG A 29 6.77 5.73 -18.78
N LYS A 30 5.96 5.58 -19.83
CA LYS A 30 5.28 4.33 -20.12
C LYS A 30 6.30 3.26 -20.45
N PHE A 31 6.02 2.02 -20.05
CA PHE A 31 6.74 0.84 -20.49
C PHE A 31 5.77 -0.27 -20.87
N ARG A 32 6.27 -1.20 -21.66
CA ARG A 32 5.56 -2.38 -22.12
C ARG A 32 6.32 -3.64 -21.72
N LEU A 33 5.56 -4.66 -21.37
CA LEU A 33 6.04 -6.01 -21.13
C LEU A 33 5.40 -6.95 -22.15
N THR A 34 6.21 -7.72 -22.87
CA THR A 34 5.73 -8.72 -23.83
C THR A 34 6.26 -10.09 -23.46
N VAL A 35 5.39 -11.06 -23.25
CA VAL A 35 5.76 -12.44 -22.93
C VAL A 35 6.19 -13.18 -24.21
N GLN A 36 7.48 -13.48 -24.33
CA GLN A 36 8.10 -14.12 -25.49
C GLN A 36 8.10 -15.66 -25.39
N GLU A 37 8.23 -16.20 -24.17
CA GLU A 37 8.26 -17.63 -23.88
C GLU A 37 7.41 -17.96 -22.65
N GLY A 38 7.05 -19.23 -22.49
CA GLY A 38 6.28 -19.74 -21.37
C GLY A 38 4.77 -19.88 -21.66
N PRO A 39 3.98 -20.33 -20.68
CA PRO A 39 2.55 -20.60 -20.86
C PRO A 39 1.72 -19.38 -21.28
N ALA A 40 2.17 -18.19 -20.91
CA ALA A 40 1.53 -16.90 -21.20
C ALA A 40 2.05 -16.23 -22.49
N LYS A 41 2.73 -16.96 -23.37
CA LYS A 41 3.35 -16.40 -24.60
C LYS A 41 2.35 -15.62 -25.45
N GLY A 42 2.77 -14.45 -25.92
CA GLY A 42 1.98 -13.56 -26.76
C GLY A 42 1.17 -12.51 -25.99
N ILE A 43 1.10 -12.60 -24.67
CA ILE A 43 0.52 -11.52 -23.84
C ILE A 43 1.45 -10.30 -23.91
N ALA A 44 0.84 -9.14 -24.12
CA ALA A 44 1.48 -7.83 -23.97
C ALA A 44 0.70 -7.00 -22.96
N TRP A 45 1.42 -6.30 -22.09
CA TRP A 45 0.87 -5.43 -21.06
C TRP A 45 1.56 -4.06 -21.13
N GLU A 46 0.78 -2.98 -21.02
CA GLU A 46 1.29 -1.61 -21.05
C GLU A 46 1.00 -0.90 -19.73
N SER A 47 2.01 -0.18 -19.22
CA SER A 47 1.96 0.49 -17.93
C SER A 47 0.91 1.60 -17.89
N ARG A 48 0.09 1.57 -16.84
CA ARG A 48 -0.88 2.63 -16.50
C ARG A 48 -0.36 3.61 -15.43
N GLY A 49 0.78 3.29 -14.82
CA GLY A 49 1.40 4.07 -13.76
C GLY A 49 2.91 3.81 -13.70
N ALA A 50 3.50 4.08 -12.54
CA ALA A 50 4.93 3.93 -12.30
C ALA A 50 5.36 2.51 -11.92
N GLN A 51 4.41 1.66 -11.52
CA GLN A 51 4.67 0.36 -10.92
C GLN A 51 3.95 -0.72 -11.71
N CYS A 52 4.56 -1.90 -11.77
CA CYS A 52 3.96 -3.12 -12.32
C CYS A 52 4.40 -4.30 -11.46
N SER A 53 3.45 -4.87 -10.73
CA SER A 53 3.61 -6.15 -10.04
C SER A 53 3.39 -7.31 -11.01
N ILE A 54 4.26 -8.32 -10.93
CA ILE A 54 4.27 -9.49 -11.82
C ILE A 54 4.27 -10.76 -10.97
N GLY A 55 3.38 -11.69 -11.28
CA GLY A 55 3.30 -12.97 -10.57
C GLY A 55 2.12 -13.83 -11.00
N SER A 56 1.92 -14.96 -10.33
CA SER A 56 0.82 -15.90 -10.65
C SER A 56 -0.49 -15.56 -9.94
N GLN A 57 -0.46 -14.69 -8.93
CA GLN A 57 -1.67 -14.26 -8.23
C GLN A 57 -2.47 -13.24 -9.05
N ALA A 58 -3.80 -13.37 -9.03
CA ALA A 58 -4.70 -12.51 -9.79
C ALA A 58 -4.63 -11.01 -9.44
N GLY A 59 -4.13 -10.66 -8.25
CA GLY A 59 -3.93 -9.28 -7.81
C GLY A 59 -2.70 -8.57 -8.41
N ASN A 60 -1.92 -9.22 -9.26
CA ASN A 60 -0.81 -8.58 -9.97
C ASN A 60 -1.29 -7.77 -11.17
N ASP A 61 -0.51 -6.76 -11.55
CA ASP A 61 -0.73 -5.99 -12.78
C ASP A 61 -0.56 -6.85 -14.03
N LEU A 62 0.49 -7.68 -14.05
CA LEU A 62 0.74 -8.71 -15.06
C LEU A 62 0.67 -10.10 -14.43
N VAL A 63 -0.44 -10.79 -14.68
CA VAL A 63 -0.68 -12.15 -14.20
C VAL A 63 -0.09 -13.16 -15.18
N LEU A 64 0.82 -14.01 -14.70
CA LEU A 64 1.44 -15.09 -15.47
C LEU A 64 0.88 -16.44 -15.03
N SER A 65 0.23 -17.15 -15.94
CA SER A 65 -0.28 -18.51 -15.71
C SER A 65 0.83 -19.56 -15.80
N ASP A 66 1.89 -19.38 -14.99
CA ASP A 66 3.08 -20.22 -14.97
C ASP A 66 3.25 -20.86 -13.57
N PRO A 67 3.25 -22.20 -13.46
CA PRO A 67 3.34 -22.88 -12.17
C PRO A 67 4.69 -22.69 -11.46
N THR A 68 5.72 -22.23 -12.19
CA THR A 68 7.04 -21.91 -11.65
C THR A 68 7.19 -20.44 -11.23
N VAL A 69 6.13 -19.64 -11.37
CA VAL A 69 6.09 -18.24 -10.95
C VAL A 69 5.41 -18.11 -9.58
N SER A 70 6.12 -17.56 -8.59
CA SER A 70 5.57 -17.17 -7.28
C SER A 70 4.33 -16.28 -7.41
N ARG A 71 3.49 -16.27 -6.36
CA ARG A 71 2.27 -15.47 -6.30
C ARG A 71 2.55 -14.00 -6.59
N PHE A 72 3.52 -13.45 -5.88
CA PHE A 72 4.18 -12.19 -6.21
C PHE A 72 5.62 -12.53 -6.57
N HIS A 73 6.07 -12.31 -7.80
CA HIS A 73 7.38 -12.78 -8.22
C HIS A 73 8.38 -11.64 -8.29
N SER A 74 8.04 -10.59 -9.02
CA SER A 74 8.87 -9.41 -9.16
C SER A 74 8.01 -8.17 -9.30
N GLU A 75 8.63 -7.02 -9.13
CA GLU A 75 8.00 -5.73 -9.34
C GLU A 75 8.91 -4.82 -10.15
N ILE A 76 8.34 -4.11 -11.11
CA ILE A 76 9.01 -3.04 -11.84
C ILE A 76 8.51 -1.71 -11.33
N THR A 77 9.42 -0.80 -11.03
CA THR A 77 9.16 0.60 -10.67
C THR A 77 9.89 1.52 -11.65
N VAL A 78 9.25 2.62 -12.05
CA VAL A 78 9.82 3.65 -12.91
C VAL A 78 9.82 4.97 -12.15
N GLU A 79 11.01 5.41 -11.77
CA GLU A 79 11.26 6.66 -11.04
C GLU A 79 12.34 7.44 -11.79
N ASP A 80 12.14 8.75 -11.93
CA ASP A 80 13.06 9.66 -12.63
C ASP A 80 13.47 9.17 -14.04
N GLY A 81 12.54 8.51 -14.73
CA GLY A 81 12.73 7.97 -16.07
C GLY A 81 13.60 6.71 -16.15
N ARG A 82 13.97 6.13 -15.00
CA ARG A 82 14.73 4.88 -14.90
C ARG A 82 13.82 3.77 -14.39
N ALA A 83 13.83 2.64 -15.09
CA ALA A 83 13.11 1.46 -14.66
C ALA A 83 14.01 0.58 -13.79
N ARG A 84 13.45 0.06 -12.70
CA ARG A 84 14.11 -0.82 -11.74
C ARG A 84 13.21 -2.03 -11.50
N VAL A 85 13.78 -3.22 -11.56
CA VAL A 85 13.10 -4.48 -11.20
C VAL A 85 13.64 -4.98 -9.87
N ARG A 86 12.73 -5.46 -9.01
CA ARG A 86 13.06 -6.11 -7.75
C ARG A 86 12.40 -7.49 -7.70
N ASP A 87 13.13 -8.50 -7.27
CA ASP A 87 12.59 -9.82 -6.94
C ASP A 87 11.90 -9.77 -5.56
N LEU A 88 10.69 -10.32 -5.44
CA LEU A 88 9.87 -10.28 -4.22
C LEU A 88 10.07 -11.53 -3.35
N ALA A 89 11.32 -11.94 -3.16
CA ALA A 89 11.69 -13.20 -2.52
C ALA A 89 10.99 -14.40 -3.18
N SER A 90 11.05 -14.44 -4.51
CA SER A 90 10.44 -15.50 -5.30
C SER A 90 11.19 -16.83 -5.11
N LYS A 91 10.51 -17.96 -5.37
CA LYS A 91 11.11 -19.29 -5.16
C LYS A 91 12.22 -19.60 -6.16
N ASN A 92 12.07 -19.11 -7.39
CA ASN A 92 12.96 -19.44 -8.51
C ASN A 92 13.86 -18.26 -8.91
N GLY A 93 13.72 -17.11 -8.26
CA GLY A 93 14.46 -15.89 -8.57
C GLY A 93 14.02 -15.23 -9.87
N THR A 94 14.38 -13.95 -10.00
CA THR A 94 14.24 -13.17 -11.23
C THR A 94 15.59 -13.07 -11.92
N LEU A 95 15.64 -13.33 -13.23
CA LEU A 95 16.85 -13.10 -14.02
C LEU A 95 16.63 -11.91 -14.97
N VAL A 96 17.62 -11.02 -15.04
CA VAL A 96 17.70 -9.92 -16.01
C VAL A 96 18.84 -10.23 -16.98
N ASP A 97 18.54 -10.35 -18.27
CA ASP A 97 19.53 -10.67 -19.31
C ASP A 97 20.41 -11.90 -18.97
N GLY A 98 19.79 -12.90 -18.33
CA GLY A 98 20.42 -14.15 -17.92
C GLY A 98 21.16 -14.10 -16.57
N VAL A 99 21.18 -12.95 -15.89
CA VAL A 99 21.82 -12.79 -14.57
C VAL A 99 20.76 -12.75 -13.48
N ALA A 100 20.91 -13.58 -12.44
CA ALA A 100 20.01 -13.55 -11.29
C ALA A 100 20.16 -12.23 -10.50
N ILE A 101 19.03 -11.62 -10.13
CA ILE A 101 19.01 -10.35 -9.39
C ILE A 101 18.17 -10.47 -8.12
N VAL A 102 18.43 -9.54 -7.21
CA VAL A 102 17.49 -9.16 -6.14
C VAL A 102 16.89 -7.80 -6.47
N ASP A 103 17.71 -6.87 -6.97
CA ASP A 103 17.33 -5.52 -7.36
C ASP A 103 18.26 -5.04 -8.49
N ALA A 104 17.71 -4.53 -9.59
CA ALA A 104 18.50 -4.08 -10.74
C ALA A 104 17.78 -3.03 -11.59
N TYR A 105 18.54 -2.11 -12.19
CA TYR A 105 18.01 -1.21 -13.21
C TYR A 105 17.84 -1.95 -14.55
N LEU A 106 16.74 -1.67 -15.25
CA LEU A 106 16.45 -2.20 -16.57
C LEU A 106 16.94 -1.26 -17.66
N ARG A 107 17.59 -1.84 -18.66
CA ARG A 107 17.91 -1.17 -19.93
C ARG A 107 16.72 -1.32 -20.89
N PRO A 108 16.58 -0.42 -21.89
CA PRO A 108 15.66 -0.67 -23.00
C PRO A 108 15.94 -2.06 -23.61
N ASP A 109 14.87 -2.77 -23.95
CA ASP A 109 14.90 -4.12 -24.52
C ASP A 109 15.44 -5.23 -23.61
N ALA A 110 15.64 -4.94 -22.32
CA ALA A 110 16.04 -5.94 -21.34
C ALA A 110 15.06 -7.11 -21.29
N THR A 111 15.60 -8.29 -21.04
CA THR A 111 14.83 -9.53 -20.89
C THR A 111 14.72 -9.90 -19.42
N LEU A 112 13.52 -10.31 -19.01
CA LEU A 112 13.20 -10.74 -17.66
C LEU A 112 12.75 -12.20 -17.70
N ARG A 113 13.45 -13.10 -17.01
CA ARG A 113 12.99 -14.49 -16.84
C ARG A 113 12.45 -14.67 -15.43
N LEU A 114 11.19 -15.08 -15.35
CA LEU A 114 10.49 -15.42 -14.11
C LEU A 114 9.95 -16.85 -14.30
N GLY A 115 10.52 -17.82 -13.58
CA GLY A 115 10.20 -19.22 -13.82
C GLY A 115 10.50 -19.64 -15.28
N SER A 116 9.51 -20.20 -15.97
CA SER A 116 9.62 -20.58 -17.38
C SER A 116 9.26 -19.46 -18.37
N SER A 117 8.75 -18.34 -17.87
CA SER A 117 8.29 -17.21 -18.68
C SER A 117 9.43 -16.23 -18.96
N LEU A 118 9.63 -15.87 -20.24
CA LEU A 118 10.58 -14.84 -20.67
C LEU A 118 9.81 -13.63 -21.16
N LEU A 119 10.04 -12.48 -20.52
CA LEU A 119 9.41 -11.21 -20.85
C LEU A 119 10.43 -10.28 -21.47
N ARG A 120 10.00 -9.49 -22.46
CA ARG A 120 10.75 -8.35 -22.99
C ARG A 120 10.22 -7.07 -22.41
N PHE A 121 11.12 -6.23 -21.89
CA PHE A 121 10.82 -4.91 -21.37
C PHE A 121 11.14 -3.83 -22.41
N GLU A 122 10.16 -2.99 -22.73
CA GLU A 122 10.30 -1.89 -23.68
C GLU A 122 9.92 -0.57 -22.98
N LEU A 123 10.85 0.38 -22.91
CA LEU A 123 10.59 1.68 -22.30
C LEU A 123 10.19 2.70 -23.37
N GLY A 124 8.94 3.16 -23.32
CA GLY A 124 8.38 4.12 -24.27
C GLY A 124 8.80 5.57 -24.01
N GLU A 125 8.50 6.43 -24.99
CA GLU A 125 8.66 7.89 -24.89
C GLU A 125 7.42 8.58 -24.30
N ALA A 126 6.25 7.97 -24.49
CA ALA A 126 4.99 8.45 -23.93
C ALA A 126 5.04 8.47 -22.40
N ARG A 127 4.35 9.43 -21.78
CA ARG A 127 4.32 9.60 -20.32
C ARG A 127 2.90 9.42 -19.79
N ASN A 128 2.78 8.75 -18.64
CA ASN A 128 1.60 8.75 -17.80
C ASN A 128 1.63 9.99 -16.91
N THR A 129 0.63 10.86 -17.02
CA THR A 129 0.46 11.96 -16.06
C THR A 129 -0.02 11.39 -14.74
N VAL A 130 0.71 11.67 -13.66
CA VAL A 130 0.24 11.37 -12.31
C VAL A 130 -0.70 12.51 -11.90
N PRO A 131 -1.98 12.24 -11.59
CA PRO A 131 -2.87 13.27 -11.08
C PRO A 131 -2.29 13.91 -9.82
N ILE A 132 -2.29 15.23 -9.76
CA ILE A 132 -1.90 16.00 -8.58
C ILE A 132 -3.14 16.71 -8.04
N SER A 133 -3.30 16.76 -6.72
CA SER A 133 -4.34 17.58 -6.10
C SER A 133 -3.94 19.06 -6.18
N GLU A 134 -4.91 19.95 -6.45
CA GLU A 134 -4.71 21.39 -6.32
C GLU A 134 -4.59 21.85 -4.86
N ARG A 135 -4.94 20.98 -3.91
CA ARG A 135 -4.86 21.26 -2.47
C ARG A 135 -3.47 20.96 -1.93
N THR A 136 -3.01 21.76 -0.98
CA THR A 136 -1.79 21.51 -0.18
C THR A 136 -2.10 20.88 1.18
N SER A 137 -3.35 20.42 1.37
CA SER A 137 -3.80 19.70 2.55
C SER A 137 -4.98 18.78 2.23
N PHE A 138 -5.08 17.69 2.98
CA PHE A 138 -6.15 16.71 2.89
C PHE A 138 -6.52 16.23 4.30
N GLY A 139 -7.74 16.51 4.77
CA GLY A 139 -8.11 16.32 6.17
C GLY A 139 -7.13 17.02 7.13
N ARG A 140 -6.43 16.24 7.96
CA ARG A 140 -5.40 16.72 8.90
C ARG A 140 -4.00 16.80 8.31
N MET A 141 -3.78 16.18 7.15
CA MET A 141 -2.47 16.17 6.51
C MET A 141 -2.17 17.49 5.81
N VAL A 142 -0.92 17.95 5.91
CA VAL A 142 -0.40 19.14 5.21
C VAL A 142 0.83 18.78 4.39
N GLY A 143 0.94 19.34 3.18
CA GLY A 143 2.07 19.09 2.30
C GLY A 143 1.92 19.79 0.95
N ALA A 144 2.87 20.67 0.61
CA ALA A 144 2.86 21.41 -0.65
C ALA A 144 3.71 20.76 -1.75
N SER A 145 4.55 19.77 -1.42
CA SER A 145 5.41 19.10 -2.39
C SER A 145 4.59 18.31 -3.41
N THR A 146 5.11 18.19 -4.63
CA THR A 146 4.47 17.47 -5.72
C THR A 146 4.15 16.01 -5.35
N ALA A 147 5.05 15.34 -4.62
CA ALA A 147 4.84 13.98 -4.13
C ALA A 147 3.64 13.88 -3.16
N MET A 148 3.56 14.82 -2.21
CA MET A 148 2.43 14.87 -1.26
C MET A 148 1.12 15.20 -1.96
N ARG A 149 1.12 16.16 -2.88
CA ARG A 149 -0.08 16.51 -3.65
C ARG A 149 -0.54 15.36 -4.57
N ALA A 150 0.38 14.55 -5.09
CA ALA A 150 0.06 13.31 -5.81
C ALA A 150 -0.53 12.24 -4.87
N ALA A 151 -0.04 12.13 -3.63
CA ALA A 151 -0.65 11.29 -2.61
C ALA A 151 -2.06 11.77 -2.25
N PHE A 152 -2.28 13.08 -2.07
CA PHE A 152 -3.59 13.67 -1.82
C PHE A 152 -4.59 13.35 -2.94
N ALA A 153 -4.21 13.42 -4.21
CA ALA A 153 -5.09 13.00 -5.31
C ALA A 153 -5.52 11.52 -5.23
N ARG A 154 -4.71 10.64 -4.63
CA ARG A 154 -5.09 9.24 -4.37
C ARG A 154 -6.02 9.14 -3.16
N LEU A 155 -5.72 9.86 -2.08
CA LEU A 155 -6.53 9.88 -0.87
C LEU A 155 -7.93 10.48 -1.11
N GLU A 156 -8.04 11.52 -1.94
CA GLU A 156 -9.32 12.11 -2.35
C GLU A 156 -10.21 11.10 -3.08
N ARG A 157 -9.64 10.36 -4.04
CA ARG A 157 -10.36 9.28 -4.74
C ARG A 157 -10.75 8.16 -3.80
N ALA A 158 -9.86 7.79 -2.87
CA ALA A 158 -10.15 6.80 -1.85
C ALA A 158 -11.33 7.27 -0.98
N ALA A 159 -11.30 8.48 -0.44
CA ALA A 159 -12.34 9.04 0.43
C ALA A 159 -13.70 9.18 -0.26
N ALA A 160 -13.73 9.43 -1.57
CA ALA A 160 -14.96 9.48 -2.36
C ALA A 160 -15.64 8.11 -2.58
N SER A 161 -14.98 7.00 -2.22
CA SER A 161 -15.47 5.63 -2.38
C SER A 161 -15.59 4.88 -1.03
N ASP A 162 -16.38 3.81 -1.02
CA ASP A 162 -16.48 2.87 0.11
C ASP A 162 -15.51 1.67 -0.02
N ALA A 163 -14.54 1.74 -0.93
CA ALA A 163 -13.54 0.70 -1.09
C ALA A 163 -12.70 0.54 0.18
N THR A 164 -12.29 -0.70 0.44
CA THR A 164 -11.23 -0.99 1.42
C THR A 164 -9.94 -0.36 0.94
N VAL A 165 -9.22 0.30 1.85
CA VAL A 165 -7.97 1.00 1.53
C VAL A 165 -6.83 0.34 2.29
N LEU A 166 -5.74 0.03 1.60
CA LEU A 166 -4.47 -0.36 2.21
C LEU A 166 -3.48 0.81 2.10
N LEU A 167 -2.96 1.26 3.24
CA LEU A 167 -1.92 2.27 3.36
C LEU A 167 -0.60 1.56 3.63
N ASP A 168 0.23 1.49 2.60
CA ASP A 168 1.58 0.93 2.68
C ASP A 168 2.61 2.05 2.84
N GLY A 169 3.60 1.83 3.69
CA GLY A 169 4.68 2.78 3.92
C GLY A 169 5.42 2.54 5.23
N GLU A 170 6.58 3.16 5.36
CA GLU A 170 7.44 3.03 6.54
C GLU A 170 6.77 3.56 7.82
N THR A 171 7.29 3.15 8.97
CA THR A 171 6.85 3.68 10.27
C THR A 171 7.11 5.19 10.33
N GLY A 172 6.15 5.96 10.85
CA GLY A 172 6.28 7.42 10.99
C GLY A 172 5.94 8.23 9.73
N THR A 173 5.51 7.61 8.62
CA THR A 173 5.12 8.33 7.38
C THR A 173 3.72 8.95 7.41
N GLY A 174 3.03 8.91 8.56
CA GLY A 174 1.70 9.51 8.72
C GLY A 174 0.52 8.65 8.26
N LYS A 175 0.66 7.31 8.24
CA LYS A 175 -0.42 6.39 7.83
C LYS A 175 -1.70 6.55 8.68
N GLY A 176 -1.58 6.73 9.99
CA GLY A 176 -2.72 7.00 10.88
C GLY A 176 -3.44 8.31 10.52
N GLU A 177 -2.71 9.40 10.29
CA GLU A 177 -3.27 10.68 9.85
C GLU A 177 -3.95 10.57 8.48
N ALA A 178 -3.39 9.77 7.57
CA ALA A 178 -4.01 9.49 6.28
C ALA A 178 -5.32 8.71 6.43
N ALA A 179 -5.36 7.69 7.30
CA ALA A 179 -6.57 6.92 7.57
C ALA A 179 -7.69 7.78 8.18
N GLU A 180 -7.36 8.60 9.17
CA GLU A 180 -8.32 9.52 9.78
C GLU A 180 -8.79 10.57 8.78
N SER A 181 -7.89 11.12 7.96
CA SER A 181 -8.24 12.08 6.91
C SER A 181 -9.13 11.47 5.83
N ILE A 182 -8.91 10.21 5.44
CA ILE A 182 -9.80 9.48 4.54
C ILE A 182 -11.21 9.40 5.13
N HIS A 183 -11.33 9.11 6.43
CA HIS A 183 -12.62 9.04 7.10
C HIS A 183 -13.31 10.42 7.13
N LEU A 184 -12.61 11.47 7.56
CA LEU A 184 -13.13 12.85 7.68
C LEU A 184 -13.61 13.43 6.34
N GLU A 185 -12.96 13.07 5.23
CA GLU A 185 -13.31 13.53 3.88
C GLU A 185 -14.28 12.57 3.16
N SER A 186 -14.73 11.49 3.81
CA SER A 186 -15.64 10.52 3.22
C SER A 186 -17.12 10.81 3.48
N ARG A 187 -18.00 10.02 2.85
CA ARG A 187 -19.44 9.99 3.12
C ARG A 187 -19.77 9.52 4.55
N ARG A 188 -18.83 8.85 5.22
CA ARG A 188 -18.99 8.26 6.56
C ARG A 188 -18.42 9.12 7.69
N LYS A 189 -18.01 10.36 7.40
CA LYS A 189 -17.38 11.30 8.36
C LYS A 189 -18.18 11.60 9.63
N SER A 190 -19.48 11.33 9.64
CA SER A 190 -20.36 11.50 10.82
C SER A 190 -20.52 10.22 11.63
N GLY A 191 -20.05 9.08 11.11
CA GLY A 191 -20.05 7.80 11.80
C GLY A 191 -18.79 7.63 12.66
N PRO A 192 -18.70 6.51 13.41
CA PRO A 192 -17.54 6.22 14.25
C PRO A 192 -16.27 5.99 13.41
N PHE A 193 -15.13 6.42 13.95
CA PHE A 193 -13.79 6.06 13.47
C PHE A 193 -13.09 5.28 14.59
N VAL A 194 -13.05 3.96 14.45
CA VAL A 194 -12.52 3.07 15.49
C VAL A 194 -11.14 2.58 15.05
N VAL A 195 -10.14 2.75 15.90
CA VAL A 195 -8.75 2.38 15.62
C VAL A 195 -8.40 1.13 16.40
N LEU A 196 -7.73 0.19 15.75
CA LEU A 196 -7.15 -0.99 16.35
C LEU A 196 -5.74 -1.20 15.80
N ASP A 197 -4.74 -1.18 16.68
CA ASP A 197 -3.37 -1.56 16.36
C ASP A 197 -3.20 -3.08 16.58
N CYS A 198 -2.98 -3.82 15.49
CA CYS A 198 -2.84 -5.28 15.53
C CYS A 198 -1.54 -5.73 16.22
N GLY A 199 -0.51 -4.88 16.27
CA GLY A 199 0.78 -5.17 16.89
C GLY A 199 0.85 -4.81 18.38
N ALA A 200 -0.02 -3.90 18.85
CA ALA A 200 -0.02 -3.46 20.24
C ALA A 200 -0.80 -4.39 21.20
N ILE A 201 -1.69 -5.23 20.67
CA ILE A 201 -2.59 -6.08 21.47
C ILE A 201 -2.07 -7.52 21.47
N PRO A 202 -1.96 -8.18 22.65
CA PRO A 202 -1.61 -9.60 22.71
C PRO A 202 -2.53 -10.46 21.85
N GLU A 203 -1.98 -11.43 21.10
CA GLU A 203 -2.73 -12.24 20.14
C GLU A 203 -3.99 -12.89 20.73
N ASN A 204 -3.91 -13.33 22.00
CA ASN A 204 -5.00 -13.98 22.72
C ASN A 204 -6.17 -13.03 23.05
N LEU A 205 -5.96 -11.72 23.03
CA LEU A 205 -6.99 -10.70 23.25
C LEU A 205 -7.45 -10.05 21.94
N LEU A 206 -6.58 -10.03 20.92
CA LEU A 206 -6.84 -9.39 19.64
C LEU A 206 -8.13 -9.91 18.97
N GLU A 207 -8.40 -11.21 19.06
CA GLU A 207 -9.65 -11.78 18.55
C GLU A 207 -10.89 -11.16 19.20
N THR A 208 -10.86 -11.01 20.52
CA THR A 208 -12.00 -10.47 21.28
C THR A 208 -12.16 -8.96 21.11
N GLU A 209 -11.09 -8.22 20.86
CA GLU A 209 -11.16 -6.80 20.53
C GLU A 209 -11.71 -6.62 19.10
N LEU A 210 -11.27 -7.45 18.13
CA LEU A 210 -11.78 -7.40 16.75
C LEU A 210 -13.28 -7.73 16.67
N PHE A 211 -13.67 -8.87 17.23
CA PHE A 211 -14.98 -9.48 16.97
C PHE A 211 -15.93 -9.46 18.16
N GLY A 212 -15.49 -9.04 19.35
CA GLY A 212 -16.28 -9.11 20.56
C GLY A 212 -16.42 -10.55 21.09
N HIS A 213 -17.07 -10.69 22.24
CA HIS A 213 -17.31 -12.00 22.84
C HIS A 213 -18.66 -12.06 23.58
N GLU A 214 -19.25 -13.24 23.60
CA GLU A 214 -20.41 -13.54 24.41
C GLU A 214 -20.03 -13.82 25.87
N LYS A 215 -20.99 -13.64 26.78
CA LYS A 215 -20.81 -14.04 28.18
C LYS A 215 -20.53 -15.55 28.25
N GLY A 216 -19.47 -15.94 28.97
CA GLY A 216 -19.06 -17.33 29.12
C GLY A 216 -18.25 -17.91 27.95
N ALA A 217 -17.83 -17.08 26.98
CA ALA A 217 -17.02 -17.54 25.86
C ALA A 217 -15.66 -18.14 26.26
N PHE A 218 -15.07 -17.68 27.37
CA PHE A 218 -13.83 -18.18 27.96
C PHE A 218 -13.79 -17.89 29.47
N THR A 219 -12.82 -18.47 30.18
CA THR A 219 -12.63 -18.22 31.61
C THR A 219 -12.35 -16.74 31.88
N GLY A 220 -13.26 -16.06 32.56
CA GLY A 220 -13.18 -14.62 32.81
C GLY A 220 -14.13 -13.76 31.95
N ALA A 221 -14.83 -14.34 30.96
CA ALA A 221 -15.85 -13.66 30.16
C ALA A 221 -17.15 -13.47 30.95
N THR A 222 -17.12 -12.66 32.02
CA THR A 222 -18.26 -12.47 32.93
C THR A 222 -19.41 -11.68 32.31
N GLN A 223 -19.11 -10.88 31.28
CA GLN A 223 -20.07 -10.05 30.56
C GLN A 223 -19.83 -10.21 29.05
N ARG A 224 -20.84 -9.87 28.26
CA ARG A 224 -20.70 -9.73 26.80
C ARG A 224 -19.97 -8.42 26.50
N ARG A 225 -19.13 -8.41 25.45
CA ARG A 225 -18.47 -7.21 24.93
C ARG A 225 -18.58 -7.17 23.40
N VAL A 226 -18.83 -5.99 22.86
CA VAL A 226 -18.81 -5.73 21.41
C VAL A 226 -17.37 -5.53 20.94
N GLY A 227 -17.07 -5.96 19.73
CA GLY A 227 -15.75 -5.74 19.09
C GLY A 227 -15.74 -4.49 18.23
N VAL A 228 -14.55 -4.10 17.77
CA VAL A 228 -14.34 -2.86 16.99
C VAL A 228 -15.15 -2.82 15.70
N PHE A 229 -15.39 -3.97 15.06
CA PHE A 229 -16.24 -3.99 13.86
C PHE A 229 -17.71 -3.66 14.16
N GLU A 230 -18.24 -4.10 15.30
CA GLU A 230 -19.59 -3.72 15.70
C GLU A 230 -19.65 -2.28 16.22
N GLU A 231 -18.62 -1.85 16.96
CA GLU A 231 -18.50 -0.48 17.46
C GLU A 231 -18.43 0.55 16.31
N ALA A 232 -17.79 0.17 15.21
CA ALA A 232 -17.60 1.02 14.04
C ALA A 232 -18.77 0.98 13.02
N ASP A 233 -19.92 0.39 13.37
CA ASP A 233 -21.04 0.25 12.44
C ASP A 233 -21.47 1.59 11.80
N ALA A 234 -21.77 1.57 10.51
CA ALA A 234 -21.97 2.73 9.63
C ALA A 234 -20.74 3.68 9.49
N GLY A 235 -19.62 3.38 10.14
CA GLY A 235 -18.40 4.18 10.19
C GLY A 235 -17.20 3.54 9.50
N THR A 236 -16.02 3.67 10.11
CA THR A 236 -14.75 3.17 9.58
C THR A 236 -13.92 2.51 10.67
N VAL A 237 -13.41 1.32 10.39
CA VAL A 237 -12.36 0.67 11.18
C VAL A 237 -11.02 0.97 10.54
N PHE A 238 -10.09 1.50 11.33
CA PHE A 238 -8.69 1.60 10.98
C PHE A 238 -7.90 0.48 11.66
N LEU A 239 -7.36 -0.45 10.87
CA LEU A 239 -6.50 -1.54 11.31
C LEU A 239 -5.04 -1.13 11.08
N ASP A 240 -4.36 -0.67 12.13
CA ASP A 240 -2.92 -0.39 12.04
C ASP A 240 -2.11 -1.67 12.20
N GLU A 241 -0.96 -1.70 11.53
CA GLU A 241 -0.05 -2.85 11.44
C GLU A 241 -0.75 -4.19 11.10
N VAL A 242 -1.63 -4.19 10.08
CA VAL A 242 -2.38 -5.39 9.64
C VAL A 242 -1.48 -6.59 9.28
N GLY A 243 -0.21 -6.34 8.94
CA GLY A 243 0.79 -7.39 8.72
C GLY A 243 1.19 -8.17 9.98
N GLU A 244 0.83 -7.67 11.17
CA GLU A 244 0.97 -8.36 12.46
C GLU A 244 -0.23 -9.26 12.79
N LEU A 245 -1.29 -9.24 11.96
CA LEU A 245 -2.49 -10.03 12.23
C LEU A 245 -2.18 -11.54 12.24
N PRO A 246 -2.45 -12.26 13.34
CA PRO A 246 -2.20 -13.69 13.43
C PRO A 246 -2.92 -14.47 12.32
N ALA A 247 -2.25 -15.51 11.79
CA ALA A 247 -2.77 -16.30 10.68
C ALA A 247 -4.16 -16.90 10.96
N ALA A 248 -4.50 -17.17 12.22
CA ALA A 248 -5.80 -17.68 12.64
C ALA A 248 -6.94 -16.65 12.51
N LEU A 249 -6.63 -15.35 12.52
CA LEU A 249 -7.61 -14.26 12.45
C LEU A 249 -7.82 -13.75 11.02
N GLN A 250 -6.84 -13.94 10.13
CA GLN A 250 -6.94 -13.55 8.72
C GLN A 250 -8.20 -14.10 7.99
N PRO A 251 -8.62 -15.38 8.15
CA PRO A 251 -9.86 -15.88 7.53
C PRO A 251 -11.11 -15.19 8.06
N LYS A 252 -11.11 -14.76 9.33
CA LYS A 252 -12.24 -14.05 9.94
C LYS A 252 -12.32 -12.63 9.41
N LEU A 253 -11.18 -11.95 9.27
CA LEU A 253 -11.11 -10.64 8.62
C LEU A 253 -11.59 -10.71 7.16
N LEU A 254 -11.14 -11.70 6.39
CA LEU A 254 -11.60 -11.93 5.02
C LEU A 254 -13.11 -12.08 4.96
N ARG A 255 -13.70 -12.87 5.87
CA ARG A 255 -15.15 -13.03 5.94
C ARG A 255 -15.87 -11.70 6.20
N VAL A 256 -15.34 -10.83 7.06
CA VAL A 256 -15.90 -9.49 7.29
C VAL A 256 -15.83 -8.66 6.01
N LEU A 257 -14.70 -8.66 5.30
CA LEU A 257 -14.52 -7.92 4.04
C LEU A 257 -15.51 -8.36 2.96
N GLU A 258 -15.65 -9.67 2.76
CA GLU A 258 -16.49 -10.25 1.70
C GLU A 258 -17.98 -10.18 2.01
N THR A 259 -18.37 -10.55 3.23
CA THR A 259 -19.77 -10.79 3.57
C THR A 259 -20.40 -9.69 4.40
N ARG A 260 -19.58 -8.77 4.95
CA ARG A 260 -20.03 -7.74 5.90
C ARG A 260 -20.77 -8.35 7.09
N THR A 261 -20.33 -9.55 7.49
CA THR A 261 -20.83 -10.27 8.66
C THR A 261 -19.70 -10.77 9.53
N LEU A 262 -19.94 -10.77 10.84
CA LEU A 262 -19.03 -11.33 11.84
C LEU A 262 -19.79 -12.22 12.83
N ARG A 263 -19.04 -12.91 13.68
CA ARG A 263 -19.56 -13.66 14.84
C ARG A 263 -18.68 -13.34 16.04
N ARG A 264 -19.31 -13.10 17.19
CA ARG A 264 -18.59 -12.95 18.45
C ARG A 264 -17.92 -14.26 18.85
N VAL A 265 -16.83 -14.16 19.60
CA VAL A 265 -16.20 -15.32 20.23
C VAL A 265 -17.20 -15.98 21.19
N GLY A 266 -17.34 -17.31 21.07
CA GLY A 266 -18.32 -18.09 21.83
C GLY A 266 -19.78 -17.97 21.34
N GLY A 267 -20.04 -17.15 20.32
CA GLY A 267 -21.36 -16.98 19.71
C GLY A 267 -21.48 -17.65 18.34
N SER A 268 -22.70 -18.04 17.97
CA SER A 268 -23.01 -18.60 16.63
C SER A 268 -23.84 -17.65 15.75
N GLU A 269 -24.43 -16.62 16.36
CA GLU A 269 -25.28 -15.64 15.69
C GLU A 269 -24.45 -14.76 14.73
N PRO A 270 -24.79 -14.74 13.41
CA PRO A 270 -24.16 -13.82 12.48
C PRO A 270 -24.66 -12.40 12.68
N ILE A 271 -23.73 -11.46 12.81
CA ILE A 271 -24.01 -10.04 13.02
C ILE A 271 -23.63 -9.32 11.74
N LYS A 272 -24.58 -8.63 11.13
CA LYS A 272 -24.33 -7.75 9.98
C LYS A 272 -23.72 -6.46 10.48
N THR A 273 -22.74 -5.95 9.74
CA THR A 273 -22.14 -4.65 10.00
C THR A 273 -21.83 -3.93 8.70
N ASP A 274 -22.12 -2.63 8.64
CA ASP A 274 -21.76 -1.77 7.52
C ASP A 274 -20.53 -0.93 7.89
N VAL A 275 -19.36 -1.56 7.86
CA VAL A 275 -18.06 -0.91 8.16
C VAL A 275 -17.24 -0.70 6.91
N ARG A 276 -16.67 0.49 6.76
CA ARG A 276 -15.53 0.69 5.86
C ARG A 276 -14.25 0.25 6.56
N ILE A 277 -13.32 -0.37 5.85
CA ILE A 277 -12.03 -0.78 6.40
C ILE A 277 -10.90 0.03 5.75
N VAL A 278 -10.07 0.65 6.57
CA VAL A 278 -8.77 1.19 6.18
C VAL A 278 -7.72 0.39 6.95
N ALA A 279 -6.73 -0.17 6.26
CA ALA A 279 -5.64 -0.91 6.88
C ALA A 279 -4.32 -0.21 6.61
N ALA A 280 -3.38 -0.33 7.53
CA ALA A 280 -2.01 0.14 7.36
C ALA A 280 -1.01 -0.94 7.78
N THR A 281 0.20 -0.88 7.21
CA THR A 281 1.29 -1.79 7.55
C THR A 281 2.61 -1.17 7.14
N ASN A 282 3.69 -1.50 7.83
CA ASN A 282 5.07 -1.28 7.36
C ASN A 282 5.72 -2.54 6.77
N ARG A 283 5.06 -3.71 6.89
CA ARG A 283 5.52 -4.98 6.33
C ARG A 283 5.18 -5.08 4.86
N ASP A 284 6.11 -5.66 4.09
CA ASP A 284 5.87 -6.07 2.71
C ASP A 284 4.92 -7.29 2.69
N LEU A 285 3.62 -7.02 2.56
CA LEU A 285 2.60 -8.08 2.55
C LEU A 285 2.77 -9.05 1.37
N ARG A 286 3.37 -8.62 0.24
CA ARG A 286 3.62 -9.52 -0.89
C ARG A 286 4.67 -10.57 -0.50
N ALA A 287 5.73 -10.15 0.18
CA ALA A 287 6.73 -11.06 0.74
C ALA A 287 6.11 -11.98 1.82
N GLU A 288 5.24 -11.46 2.68
CA GLU A 288 4.53 -12.26 3.69
C GLU A 288 3.59 -13.30 3.07
N VAL A 289 2.93 -12.99 1.94
CA VAL A 289 2.12 -13.93 1.18
C VAL A 289 2.97 -15.04 0.56
N ASN A 290 4.13 -14.69 0.01
CA ASN A 290 5.08 -15.66 -0.52
C ASN A 290 5.62 -16.59 0.57
N ALA A 291 5.87 -16.05 1.76
CA ALA A 291 6.31 -16.81 2.94
C ALA A 291 5.17 -17.62 3.60
N GLY A 292 3.92 -17.46 3.16
CA GLY A 292 2.75 -18.16 3.72
C GLY A 292 2.32 -17.66 5.10
N ARG A 293 2.83 -16.49 5.52
CA ARG A 293 2.46 -15.84 6.80
C ARG A 293 1.25 -14.91 6.63
N PHE A 294 1.00 -14.44 5.41
CA PHE A 294 -0.21 -13.71 5.06
C PHE A 294 -1.00 -14.43 3.97
N ARG A 295 -2.32 -14.38 4.07
CA ARG A 295 -3.22 -15.04 3.13
C ARG A 295 -3.31 -14.29 1.81
N ALA A 296 -3.10 -15.00 0.72
CA ALA A 296 -3.17 -14.45 -0.63
C ALA A 296 -4.57 -13.93 -1.00
N ASP A 297 -5.64 -14.56 -0.50
CA ASP A 297 -7.02 -14.14 -0.76
C ASP A 297 -7.47 -12.96 0.10
N LEU A 298 -6.73 -12.64 1.17
CA LEU A 298 -6.96 -11.46 2.00
C LEU A 298 -6.22 -10.21 1.49
N TYR A 299 -5.05 -10.41 0.86
CA TYR A 299 -4.28 -9.34 0.23
C TYR A 299 -4.96 -8.84 -1.06
#